data_AF-A0A2T0W2Z2-F1
#
_entry.id   AF-A0A2T0W2Z2-F1
#
_cell.length_a   1.000
_cell.length_b   1.000
_cell.length_c   1.000
_cell.angle_alpha   90.00
_cell.angle_beta   90.00
_cell.angle_gamma   90.00
#
_symmetry.space_group_name_H-M   'P 1'
#
loop_
_entity.id
_entity.type
_entity.pdbx_description
1 polymer ?
#
loop_
_entity_poly.entity_id
_entity_poly.type
_entity_poly.pdbx_seq_one_letter_code
_entity_poly.pdbx_strand_id
1 'polypeptide(L)'
;MITITSKLEPYDGPSQTIQKLSSSFKQLSAKEFRDKPARMTARQANFYRNLITIAQELQSCAIPVKFELQGIGAVHLDQGCMKIAEHAGFVMPLTDSVTGKVEEVKLSFAVLKQ
;
A
#
# COMPACT_ATOMS: atom_id res chain seq x y z
N MET A 1 -10.06 9.82 7.83
CA MET A 1 -8.84 9.21 7.24
C MET A 1 -7.91 8.90 8.40
N ILE A 2 -7.29 7.73 8.44
CA ILE A 2 -6.42 7.34 9.57
C ILE A 2 -5.06 8.03 9.42
N THR A 3 -4.43 8.41 10.52
CA THR A 3 -3.11 9.04 10.54
C THR A 3 -2.04 8.03 10.95
N ILE A 4 -0.99 7.91 10.13
CA ILE A 4 0.22 7.14 10.38
C ILE A 4 1.32 8.09 10.85
N THR A 5 1.93 7.76 11.99
CA THR A 5 2.95 8.55 12.69
C THR A 5 4.35 7.93 12.55
N SER A 6 4.42 6.64 12.21
CA SER A 6 5.69 5.95 11.99
C SER A 6 6.44 6.55 10.82
N LYS A 7 7.76 6.67 10.98
CA LYS A 7 8.64 7.08 9.90
C LYS A 7 8.70 5.97 8.85
N LEU A 8 8.15 6.23 7.68
CA LEU A 8 8.27 5.33 6.52
C LEU A 8 9.62 5.52 5.85
N GLU A 9 10.13 4.43 5.26
CA GLU A 9 11.40 4.42 4.54
C GLU A 9 11.19 5.08 3.17
N PRO A 10 11.89 6.19 2.87
CA PRO A 10 11.84 6.80 1.54
C PRO A 10 12.48 5.85 0.52
N TYR A 11 12.10 6.00 -0.74
CA TYR A 11 12.73 5.28 -1.84
C TYR A 11 13.55 6.25 -2.70
N ASP A 12 14.86 6.02 -2.83
CA ASP A 12 15.76 6.93 -3.56
C ASP A 12 15.61 6.88 -5.10
N GLY A 13 14.70 6.03 -5.60
CA GLY A 13 14.43 5.92 -7.03
C GLY A 13 13.46 6.98 -7.57
N PRO A 14 13.13 6.91 -8.87
CA PRO A 14 12.39 7.96 -9.57
C PRO A 14 10.92 8.11 -9.14
N SER A 15 10.37 7.14 -8.41
CA SER A 15 8.97 7.17 -7.98
C SER A 15 8.80 6.47 -6.63
N GLN A 16 8.28 7.21 -5.65
CA GLN A 16 8.00 6.73 -4.30
C GLN A 16 6.95 5.61 -4.30
N THR A 17 7.03 4.74 -3.29
CA THR A 17 6.09 3.62 -3.06
C THR A 17 4.84 4.06 -2.29
N ILE A 18 4.96 5.18 -1.56
CA ILE A 18 3.89 5.93 -0.91
C ILE A 18 3.93 7.35 -1.51
N GLN A 19 2.85 7.77 -2.15
CA GLN A 19 2.81 9.00 -2.95
C GLN A 19 1.86 10.01 -2.32
N LYS A 20 2.19 11.31 -2.41
CA LYS A 20 1.27 12.37 -2.00
C LYS A 20 -0.02 12.29 -2.81
N LEU A 21 -1.15 12.40 -2.11
CA LEU A 21 -2.46 12.42 -2.75
C LEU A 21 -2.58 13.67 -3.63
N SER A 22 -2.80 13.46 -4.92
CA SER A 22 -3.02 14.52 -5.90
C SER A 22 -4.48 14.55 -6.36
N SER A 23 -4.90 15.67 -6.93
CA SER A 23 -6.23 15.78 -7.58
C SER A 23 -6.40 14.85 -8.78
N SER A 24 -5.30 14.37 -9.37
CA SER A 24 -5.29 13.42 -10.48
C SER A 24 -5.35 11.96 -10.04
N PHE A 25 -5.23 11.67 -8.74
CA PHE A 25 -5.31 10.31 -8.23
C PHE A 25 -6.69 9.72 -8.47
N LYS A 26 -6.72 8.56 -9.15
CA LYS A 26 -7.93 7.78 -9.37
C LYS A 26 -7.81 6.45 -8.65
N GLN A 27 -8.73 6.19 -7.73
CA GLN A 27 -8.80 4.91 -7.07
C GLN A 27 -9.37 3.87 -8.04
N LEU A 28 -8.73 2.70 -8.09
CA LEU A 28 -9.07 1.62 -9.00
C LEU A 28 -9.96 0.58 -8.31
N SER A 29 -10.84 -0.03 -9.09
CA SER A 29 -11.47 -1.31 -8.76
C SER A 29 -10.46 -2.44 -8.98
N ALA A 30 -10.69 -3.60 -8.35
CA ALA A 30 -9.80 -4.76 -8.41
C ALA A 30 -9.52 -5.18 -9.86
N LYS A 31 -10.54 -5.13 -10.73
CA LYS A 31 -10.43 -5.45 -12.17
C LYS A 31 -9.64 -4.44 -13.00
N GLU A 32 -9.48 -3.21 -12.50
CA GLU A 32 -8.72 -2.15 -13.21
C GLU A 32 -7.20 -2.28 -12.98
N PHE A 33 -6.77 -3.06 -11.97
CA PHE A 33 -5.36 -3.40 -11.79
C PHE A 33 -4.91 -4.36 -12.88
N ARG A 34 -3.90 -3.96 -13.64
CA ARG A 34 -3.32 -4.79 -14.72
C ARG A 34 -2.33 -5.79 -14.15
N ASP A 35 -2.43 -7.03 -14.59
CA ASP A 35 -1.46 -8.05 -14.23
C ASP A 35 -0.07 -7.69 -14.77
N LYS A 36 0.90 -7.64 -13.88
CA LYS A 36 2.33 -7.57 -14.22
C LYS A 36 3.01 -8.75 -13.54
N PRO A 37 3.94 -9.44 -14.22
CA PRO A 37 4.74 -10.47 -13.56
C PRO A 37 5.36 -9.93 -12.28
N ALA A 38 5.19 -10.66 -11.18
CA ALA A 38 5.82 -10.29 -9.92
C ALA A 38 7.35 -10.31 -10.10
N ARG A 39 7.99 -9.18 -9.80
CA ARG A 39 9.44 -9.07 -9.77
C ARG A 39 9.85 -8.44 -8.45
N MET A 40 10.67 -9.14 -7.68
CA MET A 40 11.28 -8.57 -6.48
C MET A 40 12.33 -7.55 -6.90
N THR A 41 11.96 -6.27 -6.89
CA THR A 41 12.86 -5.13 -7.14
C THR A 41 13.13 -4.38 -5.84
N ALA A 42 14.17 -3.54 -5.80
CA ALA A 42 14.43 -2.68 -4.63
C ALA A 42 13.22 -1.81 -4.26
N ARG A 43 12.48 -1.29 -5.26
CA ARG A 43 11.23 -0.54 -5.05
C ARG A 43 10.17 -1.40 -4.38
N GLN A 44 10.01 -2.65 -4.81
CA GLN A 44 9.03 -3.57 -4.23
C GLN A 44 9.39 -3.96 -2.78
N ALA A 45 10.67 -4.19 -2.50
CA ALA A 45 11.13 -4.47 -1.15
C ALA A 45 10.89 -3.28 -0.20
N ASN A 46 11.14 -2.05 -0.65
CA ASN A 46 10.80 -0.84 0.10
C ASN A 46 9.29 -0.73 0.37
N PHE A 47 8.44 -1.02 -0.63
CA PHE A 47 6.99 -1.05 -0.44
C PHE A 47 6.58 -2.07 0.63
N TYR A 48 7.13 -3.28 0.62
CA TYR A 48 6.83 -4.32 1.62
C TYR A 48 7.22 -3.90 3.03
N ARG A 49 8.42 -3.32 3.20
CA ARG A 49 8.85 -2.80 4.52
C ARG A 49 7.90 -1.72 5.02
N ASN A 50 7.50 -0.78 4.15
CA ASN A 50 6.53 0.26 4.52
C ASN A 50 5.15 -0.32 4.86
N LEU A 51 4.65 -1.32 4.13
CA LEU A 51 3.39 -1.98 4.49
C LEU A 51 3.47 -2.67 5.86
N ILE A 52 4.58 -3.34 6.18
CA ILE A 52 4.78 -3.95 7.50
C ILE A 52 4.77 -2.88 8.59
N THR A 53 5.53 -1.79 8.41
CA THR A 53 5.56 -0.68 9.38
C THR A 53 4.16 -0.09 9.61
N ILE A 54 3.40 0.15 8.55
CA ILE A 54 2.02 0.66 8.66
C ILE A 54 1.13 -0.35 9.39
N ALA A 55 1.17 -1.63 9.02
CA ALA A 55 0.39 -2.67 9.68
C ALA A 55 0.71 -2.84 11.17
N GLN A 56 1.99 -2.72 11.54
CA GLN A 56 2.44 -2.75 12.93
C GLN A 56 1.87 -1.59 13.73
N GLU A 57 1.90 -0.37 13.19
CA GLU A 57 1.31 0.80 13.84
C GLU A 57 -0.20 0.67 13.99
N LEU A 58 -0.90 0.24 12.93
CA LEU A 58 -2.34 0.04 12.93
C LEU A 58 -2.78 -1.16 13.77
N GLN A 59 -1.83 -2.03 14.17
CA GLN A 59 -2.10 -3.35 14.76
C GLN A 59 -3.12 -4.15 13.92
N SER A 60 -3.02 -4.01 12.61
CA SER A 60 -4.02 -4.51 11.65
C SER A 60 -3.31 -5.01 10.41
N CYS A 61 -3.77 -6.15 9.88
CA CYS A 61 -3.31 -6.65 8.59
C CYS A 61 -3.98 -5.91 7.42
N ALA A 62 -5.08 -5.18 7.68
CA ALA A 62 -5.76 -4.35 6.70
C ALA A 62 -5.20 -2.92 6.74
N ILE A 63 -4.62 -2.50 5.63
CA ILE A 63 -3.95 -1.21 5.46
C ILE A 63 -4.78 -0.38 4.47
N PRO A 64 -5.22 0.83 4.83
CA PRO A 64 -5.98 1.67 3.90
C PRO A 64 -5.09 2.11 2.73
N VAL A 65 -5.68 2.15 1.53
CA VAL A 65 -4.99 2.63 0.31
C VAL A 65 -4.66 4.12 0.41
N LYS A 66 -5.48 4.90 1.12
CA LYS A 66 -5.29 6.33 1.37
C LYS A 66 -5.25 6.60 2.87
N PHE A 67 -4.27 7.37 3.33
CA PHE A 67 -4.11 7.73 4.72
C PHE A 67 -3.39 9.08 4.87
N GLU A 68 -3.42 9.64 6.06
CA GLU A 68 -2.59 10.80 6.43
C GLU A 68 -1.25 10.30 6.95
N LEU A 69 -0.14 10.86 6.48
CA LEU A 69 1.20 10.56 6.98
C LEU A 69 1.75 11.78 7.70
N GLN A 70 2.14 11.62 8.96
CA GLN A 70 2.62 12.72 9.80
C GLN A 70 3.80 13.45 9.14
N GLY A 71 3.68 14.77 9.02
CA GLY A 71 4.69 15.62 8.38
C GLY A 71 4.62 15.68 6.85
N ILE A 72 3.80 14.84 6.20
CA ILE A 72 3.64 14.80 4.74
C ILE A 72 2.22 15.20 4.31
N GLY A 73 1.20 14.80 5.09
CA GLY A 73 -0.22 14.99 4.80
C GLY A 73 -0.84 13.78 4.08
N ALA A 74 -1.89 14.00 3.31
CA ALA A 74 -2.62 12.96 2.60
C ALA A 74 -1.72 12.23 1.59
N VAL A 75 -1.66 10.91 1.69
CA VAL A 75 -0.89 10.02 0.82
C VAL A 75 -1.71 8.81 0.36
N HIS A 76 -1.19 8.09 -0.62
CA HIS A 76 -1.74 6.81 -1.05
C HIS A 76 -0.64 5.78 -1.37
N LEU A 77 -1.01 4.51 -1.32
CA LEU A 77 -0.18 3.41 -1.79
C LEU A 77 -0.02 3.47 -3.32
N ASP A 78 1.18 3.13 -3.82
CA ASP A 78 1.40 2.95 -5.26
C ASP A 78 0.62 1.73 -5.78
N GLN A 79 -0.30 1.97 -6.71
CA GLN A 79 -1.19 0.93 -7.25
C GLN A 79 -0.43 -0.16 -8.03
N GLY A 80 0.70 0.19 -8.65
CA GLY A 80 1.57 -0.79 -9.32
C GLY A 80 2.20 -1.76 -8.32
N CYS A 81 2.74 -1.23 -7.22
CA CYS A 81 3.29 -2.02 -6.14
C CYS A 81 2.24 -2.88 -5.44
N MET A 82 1.00 -2.38 -5.25
CA MET A 82 -0.12 -3.18 -4.71
C MET A 82 -0.37 -4.44 -5.54
N LYS A 83 -0.46 -4.30 -6.87
CA LYS A 83 -0.72 -5.44 -7.76
C LYS A 83 0.44 -6.44 -7.80
N ILE A 84 1.68 -5.95 -7.77
CA ILE A 84 2.85 -6.83 -7.67
C ILE A 84 2.87 -7.56 -6.32
N ALA A 85 2.46 -6.90 -5.23
CA ALA A 85 2.35 -7.50 -3.91
C ALA A 85 1.34 -8.65 -3.88
N GLU A 86 0.20 -8.46 -4.55
CA GLU A 86 -0.83 -9.50 -4.70
C GLU A 86 -0.28 -10.70 -5.45
N HIS A 87 0.34 -10.49 -6.62
CA HIS A 87 0.93 -11.58 -7.41
C HIS A 87 2.03 -12.34 -6.65
N ALA A 88 2.77 -11.64 -5.79
CA ALA A 88 3.80 -12.25 -4.95
C ALA A 88 3.23 -13.01 -3.74
N GLY A 89 1.91 -12.96 -3.52
CA GLY A 89 1.26 -13.53 -2.33
C GLY A 89 1.60 -12.80 -1.03
N PHE A 90 2.16 -11.59 -1.11
CA PHE A 90 2.50 -10.77 0.06
C PHE A 90 1.26 -10.10 0.67
N VAL A 91 0.30 -9.75 -0.19
CA VAL A 91 -1.06 -9.36 0.21
C VAL A 91 -2.05 -10.38 -0.32
N MET A 92 -3.19 -10.48 0.34
CA MET A 92 -4.37 -11.17 -0.14
C MET A 92 -4.83 -10.59 -1.49
N PRO A 93 -5.63 -11.33 -2.28
CA PRO A 93 -6.27 -10.81 -3.47
C PRO A 93 -6.94 -9.44 -3.22
N LEU A 94 -6.71 -8.49 -4.12
CA LEU A 94 -7.31 -7.17 -4.08
C LEU A 94 -8.81 -7.33 -4.33
N THR A 95 -9.62 -6.83 -3.40
CA THR A 95 -11.08 -6.90 -3.48
C THR A 95 -11.70 -5.51 -3.44
N ASP A 96 -12.76 -5.32 -4.20
CA ASP A 96 -13.55 -4.10 -4.12
C ASP A 96 -14.29 -4.03 -2.79
N SER A 97 -14.33 -2.83 -2.20
CA SER A 97 -15.21 -2.50 -1.09
C SER A 97 -16.65 -2.27 -1.59
N VAL A 98 -17.54 -1.88 -0.67
CA VAL A 98 -18.92 -1.48 -1.01
C VAL A 98 -19.01 -0.31 -1.99
N THR A 99 -17.94 0.49 -2.13
CA THR A 99 -17.87 1.59 -3.10
C THR A 99 -17.46 1.14 -4.50
N GLY A 100 -17.21 -0.15 -4.70
CA GLY A 100 -16.73 -0.71 -5.96
C GLY A 100 -15.27 -0.38 -6.26
N LYS A 101 -14.50 0.02 -5.24
CA LYS A 101 -13.08 0.38 -5.34
C LYS A 101 -12.27 -0.33 -4.26
N VAL A 102 -10.99 -0.58 -4.55
CA VAL A 102 -10.05 -1.14 -3.58
C VAL A 102 -9.69 -0.06 -2.56
N GLU A 103 -10.21 -0.16 -1.34
CA GLU A 103 -10.00 0.81 -0.26
C GLU A 103 -8.93 0.39 0.74
N GLU A 104 -8.63 -0.90 0.80
CA GLU A 104 -7.62 -1.49 1.68
C GLU A 104 -6.86 -2.59 0.98
N VAL A 105 -5.61 -2.82 1.42
CA VAL A 105 -4.84 -4.03 1.11
C VAL A 105 -4.68 -4.85 2.38
N LYS A 106 -4.84 -6.17 2.28
CA LYS A 106 -4.69 -7.06 3.44
C LYS A 106 -3.40 -7.86 3.31
N LEU A 107 -2.51 -7.77 4.29
CA LEU A 107 -1.35 -8.66 4.36
C LEU A 107 -1.81 -10.12 4.41
N SER A 108 -1.08 -11.01 3.75
CA SER A 108 -1.38 -12.46 3.74
C SER A 108 -0.94 -13.18 5.01
N PHE A 109 -0.31 -12.48 5.94
CA PHE A 109 0.22 -12.98 7.20
C PHE A 109 -0.14 -12.04 8.34
N ALA A 110 -0.20 -12.61 9.55
CA ALA A 110 -0.43 -11.83 10.76
C ALA A 110 0.80 -10.99 11.11
N VAL A 111 0.57 -9.74 11.49
CA VAL A 111 1.63 -8.86 12.00
C VAL A 111 1.58 -8.85 13.52
N LEU A 112 2.60 -9.43 14.15
CA LEU A 112 2.79 -9.37 15.59
C LEU A 112 3.57 -8.11 15.95
N LYS A 113 3.15 -7.43 17.01
CA LYS A 113 3.93 -6.33 17.60
C LYS A 113 5.17 -6.94 18.26
N GLN A 114 6.36 -6.48 17.86
CA GLN A 114 7.60 -6.79 18.57
C GLN A 114 7.70 -5.96 19.85
#